data_AF-A0A2E6D6V4-F1
#
_entry.id   AF-A0A2E6D6V4-F1
#
_cell.length_a   1.000
_cell.length_b   1.000
_cell.length_c   1.000
_cell.angle_alpha   90.00
_cell.angle_beta   90.00
_cell.angle_gamma   90.00
#
_symmetry.space_group_name_H-M   'P 1'
#
loop_
_entity.id
_entity.type
_entity.pdbx_description
1 polymer ?
#
loop_
_entity_poly.entity_id
_entity_poly.type
_entity_poly.pdbx_seq_one_letter_code
_entity_poly.pdbx_strand_id
1 'polypeptide(L)'
;MLTDTQREHPSLTPGEIGEENTPSVPSPAWSWVQAALLVLGLAIFAGLLWLPTLGLHAVWNVLIPVAPLLFVFFPGLWRNICPLATFALLPRKLGFSVQRRMSSRTNQALRWGAVAALLLIVPLRHVILDVSGPATAGLLVMAAAVAFSIGCVFDWKSGWCSSLCPVQPVELLYGRRPLVEFQNPRCSSCVNCTQICNDSDPERARAVGDHGGMGPLEFLTAGFPGFIWAWFQVPNFRPEYSRLDHTLEAFGLPLLGFLLSALLYNLLRYRLLPNEGKALGRLFATVAVVVYYWYRLPFLVGFSPTAPDGMLVDLTQWLPGWAPYLMRALTSILLVLWLLPHERGQRPWLVRPPYSYERGTSAAHLPPT
;
A
#
# COMPACT_ATOMS: atom_id res chain seq x y z
N MET A 1 6.31 27.62 32.42
CA MET A 1 6.28 28.87 31.65
C MET A 1 7.10 28.65 30.40
N LEU A 2 6.45 28.26 29.31
CA LEU A 2 7.07 28.07 28.00
C LEU A 2 6.17 28.80 27.01
N THR A 3 6.76 29.78 26.36
CA THR A 3 6.14 30.70 25.39
C THR A 3 5.83 29.96 24.09
N ASP A 4 4.56 30.05 23.71
CA ASP A 4 3.97 29.47 22.52
C ASP A 4 4.32 30.37 21.32
N THR A 5 5.28 29.96 20.50
CA THR A 5 5.56 30.61 19.21
C THR A 5 4.46 30.24 18.24
N GLN A 6 3.47 31.14 18.10
CA GLN A 6 2.57 31.19 16.97
C GLN A 6 3.38 31.17 15.67
N ARG A 7 3.21 30.13 14.86
CA ARG A 7 3.53 30.20 13.43
C ARG A 7 2.33 30.81 12.72
N GLU A 8 2.53 32.01 12.21
CA GLU A 8 1.62 32.71 11.33
C GLU A 8 1.22 31.80 10.15
N HIS A 9 -0.09 31.63 9.97
CA HIS A 9 -0.66 31.20 8.71
C HIS A 9 -0.41 32.30 7.67
N PRO A 10 0.04 31.99 6.43
CA PRO A 10 0.04 32.99 5.37
C PRO A 10 -1.41 33.40 5.13
N SER A 11 -1.70 34.68 5.38
CA SER A 11 -2.94 35.34 5.01
C SER A 11 -3.11 35.23 3.49
N LEU A 12 -4.11 34.45 3.07
CA LEU A 12 -4.54 34.42 1.68
C LEU A 12 -5.11 35.81 1.33
N THR A 13 -4.36 36.57 0.53
CA THR A 13 -4.81 37.82 -0.07
C THR A 13 -5.97 37.55 -1.03
N PRO A 14 -7.11 38.26 -0.91
CA PRO A 14 -8.22 38.14 -1.86
C PRO A 14 -7.85 38.87 -3.16
N GLY A 15 -7.22 38.15 -4.10
CA GLY A 15 -6.77 38.77 -5.35
C GLY A 15 -6.37 37.82 -6.48
N GLU A 16 -6.17 36.53 -6.22
CA GLU A 16 -5.84 35.53 -7.26
C GLU A 16 -6.91 34.44 -7.28
N ILE A 17 -8.12 34.81 -7.70
CA ILE A 17 -9.12 33.83 -8.16
C ILE A 17 -8.73 33.47 -9.59
N GLY A 18 -7.64 32.71 -9.72
CA GLY A 18 -7.27 32.04 -10.95
C GLY A 18 -8.35 31.05 -11.35
N GLU A 19 -8.65 31.04 -12.64
CA GLU A 19 -9.71 30.30 -13.31
C GLU A 19 -9.84 28.81 -12.89
N GLU A 20 -11.11 28.37 -12.87
CA GLU A 20 -11.53 26.99 -13.12
C GLU A 20 -11.49 25.97 -11.97
N ASN A 21 -12.22 26.27 -10.89
CA ASN A 21 -12.83 25.23 -10.04
C ASN A 21 -14.09 24.67 -10.73
N THR A 22 -13.97 24.06 -11.91
CA THR A 22 -15.04 23.18 -12.39
C THR A 22 -15.03 21.91 -11.54
N PRO A 23 -16.13 21.55 -10.85
CA PRO A 23 -16.19 20.28 -10.14
C PRO A 23 -15.99 19.15 -11.15
N SER A 24 -14.85 18.48 -11.09
CA SER A 24 -14.59 17.29 -11.92
C SER A 24 -15.51 16.18 -11.42
N VAL A 25 -16.72 16.11 -11.97
CA VAL A 25 -17.61 14.96 -11.75
C VAL A 25 -16.85 13.73 -12.26
N PRO A 26 -16.65 12.69 -11.44
CA PRO A 26 -15.99 11.47 -11.90
C PRO A 26 -16.68 10.97 -13.16
N SER A 27 -15.91 10.74 -14.23
CA SER A 27 -16.49 10.24 -15.47
C SER A 27 -17.24 8.93 -15.21
N PRO A 28 -18.40 8.69 -15.85
CA PRO A 28 -19.16 7.45 -15.67
C PRO A 28 -18.33 6.20 -16.02
N ALA A 29 -17.28 6.36 -16.83
CA ALA A 29 -16.29 5.32 -17.11
C ALA A 29 -15.66 4.73 -15.84
N TRP A 30 -15.38 5.53 -14.81
CA TRP A 30 -14.82 5.02 -13.56
C TRP A 30 -15.78 4.09 -12.82
N SER A 31 -17.08 4.38 -12.84
CA SER A 31 -18.09 3.52 -12.23
C SER A 31 -18.15 2.17 -12.95
N TRP A 32 -18.05 2.15 -14.28
CA TRP A 32 -17.98 0.92 -15.07
C TRP A 32 -16.72 0.10 -14.77
N VAL A 33 -15.55 0.74 -14.71
CA VAL A 33 -14.29 0.07 -14.35
C VAL A 33 -14.37 -0.54 -12.95
N GLN A 34 -14.90 0.21 -11.97
CA GLN A 34 -15.06 -0.28 -10.59
C GLN A 34 -16.06 -1.44 -10.50
N ALA A 35 -17.16 -1.38 -11.25
CA ALA A 35 -18.14 -2.47 -11.32
C ALA A 35 -17.54 -3.72 -11.96
N ALA A 36 -16.85 -3.58 -13.09
CA ALA A 36 -16.17 -4.68 -13.77
C ALA A 36 -15.13 -5.36 -12.86
N LEU A 37 -14.33 -4.57 -12.15
CA LEU A 37 -13.31 -5.11 -11.23
C LEU A 37 -13.90 -5.68 -9.95
N LEU A 38 -15.05 -5.18 -9.49
CA LEU A 38 -15.81 -5.82 -8.42
C LEU A 38 -16.33 -7.20 -8.86
N VAL A 39 -16.93 -7.28 -10.06
CA VAL A 39 -17.39 -8.57 -10.63
C VAL A 39 -16.22 -9.53 -10.80
N LEU A 40 -15.08 -9.06 -11.33
CA LEU A 40 -13.86 -9.86 -11.42
C LEU A 40 -13.38 -10.33 -10.03
N GLY A 41 -13.40 -9.45 -9.03
CA GLY A 41 -13.06 -9.80 -7.65
C GLY A 41 -13.99 -10.86 -7.05
N LEU A 42 -15.30 -10.76 -7.31
CA LEU A 42 -16.28 -11.76 -6.92
C LEU A 42 -16.09 -13.09 -7.66
N ALA A 43 -15.70 -13.05 -8.94
CA ALA A 43 -15.37 -14.24 -9.72
C ALA A 43 -14.09 -14.93 -9.21
N ILE A 44 -13.07 -14.17 -8.82
CA ILE A 44 -11.87 -14.72 -8.16
C ILE A 44 -12.23 -15.33 -6.81
N PHE A 45 -13.06 -14.64 -6.01
CA PHE A 45 -13.56 -15.15 -4.74
C PHE A 45 -14.34 -16.47 -4.91
N ALA A 46 -15.22 -16.52 -5.91
CA ALA A 46 -15.91 -17.73 -6.33
C ALA A 46 -14.93 -18.85 -6.70
N GLY A 47 -13.92 -18.53 -7.50
CA GLY A 47 -12.83 -19.43 -7.86
C GLY A 47 -12.13 -20.00 -6.63
N LEU A 48 -11.85 -19.22 -5.60
CA LEU A 48 -11.21 -19.72 -4.37
C LEU A 48 -12.04 -20.79 -3.63
N LEU A 49 -13.37 -20.76 -3.75
CA LEU A 49 -14.27 -21.71 -3.09
C LEU A 49 -14.53 -22.96 -3.95
N TRP A 50 -14.76 -22.77 -5.25
CA TRP A 50 -15.22 -23.84 -6.15
C TRP A 50 -14.11 -24.39 -7.07
N LEU A 51 -13.09 -23.59 -7.38
CA LEU A 51 -11.96 -23.93 -8.25
C LEU A 51 -10.64 -23.48 -7.59
N PRO A 52 -10.31 -24.01 -6.40
CA PRO A 52 -9.33 -23.41 -5.48
C PRO A 52 -7.95 -23.22 -6.11
N THR A 53 -7.52 -24.13 -6.98
CA THR A 53 -6.26 -24.00 -7.73
C THR A 53 -6.26 -22.74 -8.60
N LEU A 54 -7.25 -22.59 -9.48
CA LEU A 54 -7.41 -21.42 -10.35
C LEU A 54 -7.57 -20.13 -9.54
N GLY A 55 -8.35 -20.16 -8.47
CA GLY A 55 -8.53 -19.01 -7.57
C GLY A 55 -7.22 -18.56 -6.93
N LEU A 56 -6.43 -19.51 -6.40
CA LEU A 56 -5.12 -19.24 -5.81
C LEU A 56 -4.13 -18.71 -6.86
N HIS A 57 -4.11 -19.27 -8.07
CA HIS A 57 -3.30 -18.74 -9.17
C HIS A 57 -3.69 -17.30 -9.51
N ALA A 58 -4.99 -16.99 -9.62
CA ALA A 58 -5.47 -15.65 -9.92
C ALA A 58 -5.07 -14.62 -8.85
N VAL A 59 -5.21 -14.95 -7.57
CA VAL A 59 -4.82 -14.04 -6.47
C VAL A 59 -3.31 -13.94 -6.37
N TRP A 60 -2.63 -15.06 -6.13
CA TRP A 60 -1.24 -15.05 -5.67
C TRP A 60 -0.24 -14.99 -6.82
N ASN A 61 -0.59 -15.53 -7.99
CA ASN A 61 0.31 -15.61 -9.16
C ASN A 61 0.00 -14.58 -10.27
N VAL A 62 -1.13 -13.85 -10.18
CA VAL A 62 -1.45 -12.76 -11.09
C VAL A 62 -1.64 -11.42 -10.35
N LEU A 63 -2.61 -11.32 -9.44
CA LEU A 63 -2.96 -10.05 -8.80
C LEU A 63 -1.82 -9.50 -7.92
N ILE A 64 -1.29 -10.31 -7.00
CA ILE A 64 -0.25 -9.87 -6.06
C ILE A 64 1.07 -9.49 -6.75
N PRO A 65 1.57 -10.22 -7.77
CA PRO A 65 2.79 -9.83 -8.48
C PRO A 65 2.64 -8.57 -9.33
N VAL A 66 1.43 -8.21 -9.76
CA VAL A 66 1.17 -6.97 -10.50
C VAL A 66 1.11 -5.75 -9.57
N ALA A 67 0.67 -5.94 -8.32
CA ALA A 67 0.42 -4.83 -7.41
C ALA A 67 1.66 -3.95 -7.10
N PRO A 68 2.87 -4.47 -6.80
CA PRO A 68 4.04 -3.63 -6.57
C PRO A 68 4.43 -2.76 -7.78
N LEU A 69 4.40 -3.30 -9.01
CA LEU A 69 4.62 -2.51 -10.24
C LEU A 69 3.58 -1.41 -10.40
N LEU A 70 2.32 -1.72 -10.11
CA LEU A 70 1.25 -0.71 -10.12
C LEU A 70 1.53 0.39 -9.10
N PHE A 71 2.06 0.08 -7.90
CA PHE A 71 2.41 1.11 -6.92
C PHE A 71 3.63 1.95 -7.35
N VAL A 72 4.59 1.36 -8.05
CA VAL A 72 5.77 2.07 -8.56
C VAL A 72 5.39 3.08 -9.64
N PHE A 73 4.59 2.67 -10.61
CA PHE A 73 4.29 3.49 -11.80
C PHE A 73 2.97 4.26 -11.71
N PHE A 74 1.96 3.68 -11.06
CA PHE A 74 0.59 4.21 -11.02
C PHE A 74 0.04 4.27 -9.58
N PRO A 75 0.76 4.87 -8.63
CA PRO A 75 0.24 5.03 -7.27
C PRO A 75 -1.08 5.83 -7.28
N GLY A 76 -1.97 5.53 -6.35
CA GLY A 76 -3.35 6.04 -6.31
C GLY A 76 -4.35 5.20 -7.13
N LEU A 77 -3.90 4.52 -8.20
CA LEU A 77 -4.79 3.71 -9.04
C LEU A 77 -5.43 2.56 -8.24
N TRP A 78 -4.65 1.84 -7.44
CA TRP A 78 -5.11 0.70 -6.65
C TRP A 78 -6.30 1.03 -5.77
N ARG A 79 -6.23 2.15 -5.06
CA ARG A 79 -7.29 2.59 -4.13
C ARG A 79 -8.55 3.04 -4.87
N ASN A 80 -8.44 3.39 -6.15
CA ASN A 80 -9.59 3.67 -7.01
C ASN A 80 -10.25 2.39 -7.53
N ILE A 81 -9.46 1.35 -7.84
CA ILE A 81 -9.95 0.12 -8.47
C ILE A 81 -10.23 -1.05 -7.50
N CYS A 82 -9.72 -0.99 -6.28
CA CYS A 82 -9.81 -2.09 -5.31
C CYS A 82 -11.26 -2.41 -4.93
N PRO A 83 -11.70 -3.69 -5.02
CA PRO A 83 -13.04 -4.10 -4.57
C PRO A 83 -13.30 -3.82 -3.09
N LEU A 84 -12.29 -3.98 -2.22
CA LEU A 84 -12.41 -3.69 -0.78
C LEU A 84 -12.66 -2.20 -0.49
N ALA A 85 -12.21 -1.29 -1.37
CA ALA A 85 -12.56 0.12 -1.26
C ALA A 85 -14.06 0.35 -1.52
N THR A 86 -14.68 -0.44 -2.40
CA THR A 86 -16.13 -0.41 -2.61
C THR A 86 -16.87 -0.83 -1.35
N PHE A 87 -16.47 -1.93 -0.69
CA PHE A 87 -17.05 -2.37 0.59
C PHE A 87 -16.87 -1.33 1.71
N ALA A 88 -15.70 -0.69 1.79
CA ALA A 88 -15.45 0.36 2.78
C ALA A 88 -16.34 1.59 2.61
N LEU A 89 -16.69 1.94 1.37
CA LEU A 89 -17.51 3.12 1.06
C LEU A 89 -19.01 2.82 0.96
N LEU A 90 -19.39 1.54 0.95
CA LEU A 90 -20.78 1.10 0.85
C LEU A 90 -21.67 1.64 2.00
N PRO A 91 -21.27 1.61 3.28
CA PRO A 91 -22.08 2.16 4.37
C PRO A 91 -22.45 3.63 4.16
N ARG A 92 -21.53 4.44 3.61
CA ARG A 92 -21.79 5.85 3.30
C ARG A 92 -22.79 6.01 2.17
N LYS A 93 -22.66 5.21 1.10
CA LYS A 93 -23.62 5.22 -0.02
C LYS A 93 -25.02 4.79 0.39
N LEU A 94 -25.14 3.87 1.35
CA LEU A 94 -26.42 3.41 1.89
C LEU A 94 -26.99 4.33 2.98
N GLY A 95 -26.25 5.36 3.41
CA GLY A 95 -26.69 6.29 4.45
C GLY A 95 -26.54 5.78 5.89
N PHE A 96 -25.83 4.66 6.12
CA PHE A 96 -25.63 4.06 7.44
C PHE A 96 -24.38 4.56 8.17
N SER A 97 -23.47 5.25 7.46
CA SER A 97 -22.22 5.72 8.06
C SER A 97 -22.44 6.89 9.02
N VAL A 98 -21.79 6.85 10.18
CA VAL A 98 -21.73 7.94 11.18
C VAL A 98 -20.84 9.10 10.68
N GLN A 99 -19.96 8.85 9.71
CA GLN A 99 -19.10 9.87 9.07
C GLN A 99 -18.22 10.64 10.07
N ARG A 100 -17.65 9.96 11.07
CA ARG A 100 -16.75 10.59 12.03
C ARG A 100 -15.41 10.94 11.37
N ARG A 101 -14.91 12.14 11.67
CA ARG A 101 -13.53 12.52 11.35
C ARG A 101 -12.56 11.71 12.20
N MET A 102 -11.46 11.28 11.58
CA MET A 102 -10.47 10.47 12.25
C MET A 102 -9.53 11.32 13.10
N SER A 103 -9.36 10.95 14.38
CA SER A 103 -8.36 11.57 15.25
C SER A 103 -6.94 11.15 14.86
N SER A 104 -5.94 11.98 15.18
CA SER A 104 -4.53 11.69 14.90
C SER A 104 -4.06 10.38 15.55
N ARG A 105 -4.43 10.17 16.82
CA ARG A 105 -4.06 8.97 17.58
C ARG A 105 -4.65 7.70 16.98
N THR A 106 -5.93 7.75 16.59
CA THR A 106 -6.60 6.63 15.93
C THR A 106 -5.99 6.33 14.57
N ASN A 107 -5.71 7.36 13.76
CA ASN A 107 -5.04 7.19 12.48
C ASN A 107 -3.67 6.52 12.64
N GLN A 108 -2.86 6.98 13.58
CA GLN A 108 -1.54 6.40 13.85
C GLN A 108 -1.65 4.94 14.31
N ALA A 109 -2.58 4.62 15.22
CA ALA A 109 -2.81 3.26 15.69
C ALA A 109 -3.24 2.32 14.54
N LEU A 110 -4.16 2.77 13.67
CA LEU A 110 -4.59 1.99 12.50
C LEU A 110 -3.48 1.80 11.47
N ARG A 111 -2.60 2.79 11.28
CA ARG A 111 -1.42 2.65 10.39
C ARG A 111 -0.41 1.65 10.94
N TRP A 112 -0.21 1.58 12.25
CA TRP A 112 0.56 0.50 12.88
C TRP A 112 -0.13 -0.85 12.71
N GLY A 113 -1.46 -0.89 12.88
CA GLY A 113 -2.27 -2.07 12.60
C GLY A 113 -2.12 -2.57 11.16
N ALA A 114 -2.04 -1.67 10.18
CA ALA A 114 -1.82 -2.02 8.77
C ALA A 114 -0.45 -2.67 8.55
N VAL A 115 0.61 -2.14 9.16
CA VAL A 115 1.96 -2.72 9.08
C VAL A 115 1.99 -4.09 9.77
N ALA A 116 1.40 -4.21 10.95
CA ALA A 116 1.31 -5.50 11.66
C ALA A 116 0.53 -6.53 10.85
N ALA A 117 -0.61 -6.14 10.26
CA ALA A 117 -1.41 -7.00 9.41
C ALA A 117 -0.63 -7.45 8.16
N LEU A 118 0.15 -6.56 7.53
CA LEU A 118 1.02 -6.92 6.42
C LEU A 118 2.08 -7.96 6.83
N LEU A 119 2.78 -7.70 7.94
CA LEU A 119 3.82 -8.60 8.47
C LEU A 119 3.26 -9.94 8.96
N LEU A 120 1.96 -10.02 9.28
CA LEU A 120 1.26 -11.25 9.64
C LEU A 120 0.76 -12.01 8.41
N ILE A 121 0.12 -11.33 7.47
CA ILE A 121 -0.52 -11.96 6.30
C ILE A 121 0.53 -12.56 5.35
N VAL A 122 1.66 -11.88 5.17
CA VAL A 122 2.68 -12.32 4.20
C VAL A 122 3.29 -13.68 4.57
N PRO A 123 3.76 -13.94 5.81
CA PRO A 123 4.22 -15.27 6.22
C PRO A 123 3.11 -16.32 6.25
N LEU A 124 1.89 -15.92 6.62
CA LEU A 124 0.72 -16.80 6.66
C LEU A 124 0.41 -17.42 5.29
N ARG A 125 0.92 -16.83 4.19
CA ARG A 125 0.88 -17.42 2.85
C ARG A 125 1.54 -18.78 2.78
N HIS A 126 2.76 -18.92 3.27
CA HIS A 126 3.47 -20.21 3.26
C HIS A 126 2.87 -21.24 4.21
N VAL A 127 2.09 -20.81 5.20
CA VAL A 127 1.47 -21.71 6.19
C VAL A 127 0.11 -22.23 5.71
N ILE A 128 -0.75 -21.35 5.19
CA ILE A 128 -2.14 -21.73 4.86
C ILE A 128 -2.73 -21.02 3.64
N LEU A 129 -2.40 -19.75 3.38
CA LEU A 129 -3.14 -18.99 2.35
C LEU A 129 -2.79 -19.43 0.93
N ASP A 130 -1.53 -19.78 0.64
CA ASP A 130 -1.14 -20.24 -0.70
C ASP A 130 -1.53 -21.71 -0.95
N VAL A 131 -1.92 -22.46 0.09
CA VAL A 131 -2.29 -23.89 -0.01
C VAL A 131 -3.79 -24.14 0.10
N SER A 132 -4.58 -23.20 0.64
CA SER A 132 -6.03 -23.37 0.85
C SER A 132 -6.81 -22.19 0.27
N GLY A 133 -7.55 -22.47 -0.82
CA GLY A 133 -8.48 -21.53 -1.44
C GLY A 133 -9.51 -20.98 -0.45
N PRO A 134 -10.22 -21.85 0.32
CA PRO A 134 -11.15 -21.40 1.36
C PRO A 134 -10.52 -20.54 2.45
N ALA A 135 -9.25 -20.78 2.83
CA ALA A 135 -8.57 -19.93 3.80
C ALA A 135 -8.29 -18.52 3.24
N THR A 136 -7.84 -18.43 1.98
CA THR A 136 -7.70 -17.12 1.29
C THR A 136 -9.05 -16.43 1.12
N ALA A 137 -10.12 -17.17 0.78
CA ALA A 137 -11.47 -16.63 0.72
C ALA A 137 -11.92 -16.08 2.08
N GLY A 138 -11.66 -16.82 3.17
CA GLY A 138 -11.91 -16.38 4.54
C GLY A 138 -11.17 -15.09 4.88
N LEU A 139 -9.89 -14.97 4.50
CA LEU A 139 -9.12 -13.73 4.65
C LEU A 139 -9.78 -12.55 3.91
N LEU A 140 -10.25 -12.75 2.67
CA LEU A 140 -10.93 -11.71 1.90
C LEU A 140 -12.27 -11.30 2.54
N VAL A 141 -13.04 -12.25 3.06
CA VAL A 141 -14.29 -11.97 3.79
C VAL A 141 -13.99 -11.18 5.06
N MET A 142 -12.99 -11.58 5.85
CA MET A 142 -12.58 -10.85 7.04
C MET A 142 -12.14 -9.42 6.70
N ALA A 143 -11.33 -9.24 5.66
CA ALA A 143 -10.91 -7.93 5.20
C ALA A 143 -12.09 -7.07 4.74
N ALA A 144 -13.04 -7.64 3.99
CA ALA A 144 -14.26 -6.95 3.55
C ALA A 144 -15.16 -6.56 4.72
N ALA A 145 -15.33 -7.44 5.70
CA ALA A 145 -16.09 -7.18 6.91
C ALA A 145 -15.47 -6.03 7.72
N VAL A 146 -14.16 -6.07 7.98
CA VAL A 146 -13.45 -5.00 8.69
C VAL A 146 -13.53 -3.68 7.91
N ALA A 147 -13.35 -3.71 6.58
CA ALA A 147 -13.46 -2.55 5.72
C ALA A 147 -14.86 -1.91 5.82
N PHE A 148 -15.91 -2.72 5.76
CA PHE A 148 -17.30 -2.28 5.92
C PHE A 148 -17.56 -1.73 7.33
N SER A 149 -17.16 -2.44 8.39
CA SER A 149 -17.36 -2.01 9.79
C SER A 149 -16.70 -0.68 10.09
N ILE A 150 -15.46 -0.46 9.62
CA ILE A 150 -14.77 0.82 9.79
C ILE A 150 -15.42 1.91 8.93
N GLY A 151 -15.93 1.58 7.74
CA GLY A 151 -16.71 2.48 6.88
C GLY A 151 -18.04 2.93 7.49
N CYS A 152 -18.64 2.13 8.38
CA CYS A 152 -19.81 2.55 9.17
C CYS A 152 -19.46 3.66 10.17
N VAL A 153 -18.21 3.76 10.62
CA VAL A 153 -17.81 4.70 11.66
C VAL A 153 -17.15 5.95 11.10
N PHE A 154 -16.17 5.77 10.21
CA PHE A 154 -15.28 6.83 9.74
C PHE A 154 -15.64 7.33 8.35
N ASP A 155 -15.30 8.58 8.09
CA ASP A 155 -15.68 9.24 6.86
C ASP A 155 -14.78 8.86 5.66
N TRP A 156 -15.38 8.65 4.50
CA TRP A 156 -14.73 8.34 3.21
C TRP A 156 -13.59 7.30 3.33
N LYS A 157 -12.43 7.62 2.77
CA LYS A 157 -11.25 6.75 2.70
C LYS A 157 -10.47 6.69 4.02
N SER A 158 -10.80 7.55 5.00
CA SER A 158 -10.00 7.70 6.23
C SER A 158 -9.88 6.40 7.01
N GLY A 159 -10.95 5.61 7.04
CA GLY A 159 -11.02 4.33 7.75
C GLY A 159 -10.10 3.25 7.18
N TRP A 160 -10.50 2.69 6.05
CA TRP A 160 -9.82 1.55 5.43
C TRP A 160 -8.63 1.97 4.58
N CYS A 161 -8.90 2.63 3.45
CA CYS A 161 -7.91 2.85 2.39
C CYS A 161 -6.71 3.67 2.87
N SER A 162 -6.92 4.72 3.66
CA SER A 162 -5.85 5.62 4.11
C SER A 162 -5.23 5.23 5.46
N SER A 163 -5.77 4.22 6.16
CA SER A 163 -5.28 3.83 7.49
C SER A 163 -5.03 2.33 7.61
N LEU A 164 -6.09 1.51 7.82
CA LEU A 164 -5.91 0.10 8.21
C LEU A 164 -5.54 -0.84 7.03
N CYS A 165 -5.71 -0.41 5.78
CA CYS A 165 -5.41 -1.24 4.62
C CYS A 165 -3.93 -1.70 4.63
N PRO A 166 -3.63 -3.01 4.69
CA PRO A 166 -2.24 -3.51 4.76
C PRO A 166 -1.40 -3.17 3.53
N VAL A 167 -2.04 -2.85 2.40
CA VAL A 167 -1.39 -2.49 1.13
C VAL A 167 -0.96 -1.00 1.11
N GLN A 168 -1.64 -0.14 1.85
CA GLN A 168 -1.37 1.30 1.89
C GLN A 168 0.09 1.67 2.25
N PRO A 169 0.75 1.06 3.25
CA PRO A 169 2.14 1.41 3.53
C PRO A 169 3.10 0.96 2.42
N VAL A 170 2.78 -0.12 1.68
CA VAL A 170 3.58 -0.56 0.51
C VAL A 170 3.40 0.41 -0.66
N GLU A 171 2.18 0.90 -0.90
CA GLU A 171 1.92 1.94 -1.90
C GLU A 171 2.68 3.24 -1.60
N LEU A 172 2.74 3.67 -0.33
CA LEU A 172 3.53 4.82 0.10
C LEU A 172 5.04 4.59 -0.04
N LEU A 173 5.49 3.37 0.21
CA LEU A 173 6.90 2.99 0.10
C LEU A 173 7.39 3.13 -1.34
N TYR A 174 6.64 2.56 -2.29
CA TYR A 174 7.03 2.46 -3.71
C TYR A 174 6.58 3.65 -4.58
N GLY A 175 5.46 4.29 -4.26
CA GLY A 175 4.83 5.33 -5.09
C GLY A 175 5.51 6.69 -5.09
N ARG A 176 6.84 6.77 -5.08
CA ARG A 176 7.54 8.05 -4.91
C ARG A 176 7.53 8.93 -6.16
N ARG A 177 7.43 8.32 -7.35
CA ARG A 177 7.49 8.98 -8.65
C ARG A 177 6.35 8.48 -9.55
N PRO A 178 5.15 9.09 -9.49
CA PRO A 178 4.03 8.69 -10.34
C PRO A 178 4.35 8.95 -11.82
N LEU A 179 3.98 8.02 -12.70
CA LEU A 179 4.02 8.23 -14.15
C LEU A 179 2.86 9.11 -14.62
N VAL A 180 1.69 8.94 -14.01
CA VAL A 180 0.43 9.59 -14.38
C VAL A 180 -0.32 10.04 -13.12
N GLU A 181 -1.01 11.18 -13.21
CA GLU A 181 -1.93 11.65 -12.18
C GLU A 181 -3.37 11.20 -12.53
N PHE A 182 -4.10 10.71 -11.53
CA PHE A 182 -5.48 10.25 -11.72
C PHE A 182 -6.49 11.24 -11.13
N GLN A 183 -7.71 11.26 -11.64
CA GLN A 183 -8.81 11.87 -10.90
C GLN A 183 -9.20 10.98 -9.70
N ASN A 184 -9.85 11.56 -8.69
CA ASN A 184 -10.35 10.81 -7.55
C ASN A 184 -11.84 10.41 -7.74
N PRO A 185 -12.15 9.23 -8.30
CA PRO A 185 -13.53 8.83 -8.56
C PRO A 185 -14.29 8.36 -7.32
N ARG A 186 -13.59 8.23 -6.19
CA ARG A 186 -14.14 7.67 -4.96
C ARG A 186 -14.57 8.74 -3.96
N CYS A 187 -14.12 9.99 -4.10
CA CYS A 187 -14.52 11.12 -3.26
C CYS A 187 -15.18 12.18 -4.14
N SER A 188 -16.45 12.53 -3.88
CA SER A 188 -17.14 13.59 -4.63
C SER A 188 -16.74 15.01 -4.19
N SER A 189 -16.31 15.16 -2.94
CA SER A 189 -15.83 16.42 -2.37
C SER A 189 -14.82 16.16 -1.25
N CYS A 190 -13.95 17.13 -0.98
CA CYS A 190 -12.99 17.07 0.11
C CYS A 190 -13.62 17.59 1.41
N VAL A 191 -13.70 16.73 2.43
CA VAL A 191 -14.28 17.03 3.75
C VAL A 191 -13.25 17.06 4.89
N ASN A 192 -11.95 16.96 4.55
CA ASN A 192 -10.85 16.75 5.50
C ASN A 192 -11.10 15.54 6.43
N CYS A 193 -11.38 14.37 5.83
CA CYS A 193 -11.71 13.14 6.57
C CYS A 193 -10.56 12.60 7.44
N THR A 194 -9.32 12.93 7.10
CA THR A 194 -8.10 12.61 7.86
C THR A 194 -7.14 13.80 7.87
N GLN A 195 -6.31 13.91 8.90
CA GLN A 195 -5.32 14.98 9.03
C GLN A 195 -4.22 14.90 7.96
N ILE A 196 -3.80 13.69 7.59
CA ILE A 196 -2.84 13.44 6.52
C ILE A 196 -3.54 12.62 5.45
N CYS A 197 -3.90 13.28 4.35
CA CYS A 197 -4.60 12.65 3.24
C CYS A 197 -3.60 12.26 2.15
N ASN A 198 -3.45 10.96 1.94
CA ASN A 198 -2.52 10.38 0.97
C ASN A 198 -2.81 10.81 -0.49
N ASP A 199 -4.05 11.21 -0.79
CA ASP A 199 -4.47 11.65 -2.15
C ASP A 199 -4.17 13.13 -2.40
N SER A 200 -4.00 13.89 -1.33
CA SER A 200 -4.09 15.35 -1.33
C SER A 200 -2.78 16.03 -0.97
N ASP A 201 -2.01 15.40 -0.09
CA ASP A 201 -0.68 15.83 0.35
C ASP A 201 0.19 14.57 0.45
N PRO A 202 0.59 14.01 -0.70
CA PRO A 202 1.32 12.75 -0.72
C PRO A 202 2.76 12.92 -0.24
N GLU A 203 3.33 14.13 -0.29
CA GLU A 203 4.66 14.41 0.25
C GLU A 203 4.67 14.19 1.77
N ARG A 204 3.73 14.82 2.48
CA ARG A 204 3.60 14.63 3.93
C ARG A 204 3.24 13.19 4.30
N ALA A 205 2.44 12.52 3.47
CA ALA A 205 2.10 11.11 3.70
C ALA A 205 3.30 10.16 3.56
N ARG A 206 4.25 10.50 2.68
CA ARG A 206 5.48 9.74 2.37
C ARG A 206 6.70 10.19 3.18
N ALA A 207 6.58 11.22 4.01
CA ALA A 207 7.69 11.75 4.80
C ALA A 207 8.28 10.63 5.68
N VAL A 208 9.56 10.33 5.43
CA VAL A 208 10.40 9.42 6.22
C VAL A 208 11.56 10.25 6.75
N GLY A 209 11.80 10.22 8.06
CA GLY A 209 12.91 10.92 8.69
C GLY A 209 12.68 12.38 9.12
N ASP A 210 11.49 12.96 8.94
CA ASP A 210 11.25 14.38 9.25
C ASP A 210 10.83 14.67 10.71
N HIS A 211 10.54 13.65 11.56
CA HIS A 211 10.10 13.82 12.95
C HIS A 211 10.83 12.86 13.92
N GLY A 212 11.05 13.30 15.16
CA GLY A 212 11.94 12.69 16.18
C GLY A 212 11.60 11.29 16.72
N GLY A 213 10.93 10.45 15.94
CA GLY A 213 10.64 9.05 16.26
C GLY A 213 10.29 8.24 15.00
N MET A 214 10.48 6.91 15.06
CA MET A 214 10.20 6.02 13.94
C MET A 214 8.70 5.81 13.75
N GLY A 215 8.12 6.43 12.72
CA GLY A 215 6.74 6.19 12.32
C GLY A 215 6.53 4.84 11.61
N PRO A 216 5.27 4.41 11.39
CA PRO A 216 4.97 3.09 10.81
C PRO A 216 5.54 2.91 9.38
N LEU A 217 5.53 3.96 8.56
CA LEU A 217 6.11 3.90 7.21
C LEU A 217 7.63 3.77 7.25
N GLU A 218 8.28 4.49 8.17
CA GLU A 218 9.73 4.42 8.35
C GLU A 218 10.16 3.04 8.88
N PHE A 219 9.42 2.50 9.86
CA PHE A 219 9.62 1.15 10.37
C PHE A 219 9.54 0.11 9.26
N LEU A 220 8.50 0.18 8.43
CA LEU A 220 8.39 -0.69 7.26
C LEU A 220 9.57 -0.47 6.31
N THR A 221 9.89 0.78 5.94
CA THR A 221 10.99 1.10 5.03
C THR A 221 12.32 0.49 5.50
N ALA A 222 12.59 0.53 6.80
CA ALA A 222 13.82 0.02 7.40
C ALA A 222 13.96 -1.51 7.27
N GLY A 223 12.91 -2.27 7.58
CA GLY A 223 12.98 -3.73 7.64
C GLY A 223 12.52 -4.48 6.39
N PHE A 224 11.68 -3.87 5.55
CA PHE A 224 11.00 -4.58 4.47
C PHE A 224 11.91 -5.24 3.42
N PRO A 225 13.06 -4.67 3.01
CA PRO A 225 13.98 -5.35 2.09
C PRO A 225 14.42 -6.74 2.59
N GLY A 226 14.90 -6.82 3.83
CA GLY A 226 15.33 -8.09 4.42
C GLY A 226 14.17 -9.05 4.68
N PHE A 227 12.98 -8.51 5.02
CA PHE A 227 11.77 -9.32 5.16
C PHE A 227 11.37 -10.00 3.86
N ILE A 228 11.36 -9.27 2.74
CA ILE A 228 11.06 -9.83 1.42
C ILE A 228 12.09 -10.88 1.04
N TRP A 229 13.39 -10.56 1.20
CA TRP A 229 14.46 -11.49 0.87
C TRP A 229 14.30 -12.81 1.63
N ALA A 230 14.11 -12.75 2.94
CA ALA A 230 13.97 -13.94 3.78
C ALA A 230 12.66 -14.71 3.52
N TRP A 231 11.57 -14.02 3.15
CA TRP A 231 10.31 -14.66 2.74
C TRP A 231 10.52 -15.59 1.54
N PHE A 232 11.29 -15.17 0.53
CA PHE A 232 11.58 -16.01 -0.64
C PHE A 232 12.45 -17.24 -0.34
N GLN A 233 13.01 -17.36 0.86
CA GLN A 233 13.79 -18.53 1.27
C GLN A 233 12.93 -19.64 1.87
N VAL A 234 11.66 -19.36 2.19
CA VAL A 234 10.75 -20.31 2.82
C VAL A 234 9.88 -20.97 1.74
N PRO A 235 9.80 -22.32 1.68
CA PRO A 235 8.87 -23.01 0.79
C PRO A 235 7.41 -22.96 1.30
N ASN A 236 6.44 -23.34 0.46
CA ASN A 236 5.08 -23.54 0.95
C ASN A 236 4.96 -24.79 1.83
N PHE A 237 3.99 -24.80 2.74
CA PHE A 237 3.72 -25.95 3.60
C PHE A 237 3.40 -27.19 2.77
N ARG A 238 4.05 -28.30 3.09
CA ARG A 238 3.81 -29.63 2.54
C ARG A 238 3.49 -30.60 3.68
N PRO A 239 2.64 -31.62 3.47
CA PRO A 239 2.27 -32.58 4.53
C PRO A 239 3.45 -33.33 5.16
N GLU A 240 4.58 -33.38 4.47
CA GLU A 240 5.84 -33.98 4.94
C GLU A 240 6.51 -33.17 6.06
N TYR A 241 6.22 -31.87 6.16
CA TYR A 241 6.79 -31.00 7.17
C TYR A 241 5.99 -31.06 8.48
N SER A 242 6.72 -31.02 9.59
CA SER A 242 6.12 -30.76 10.89
C SER A 242 5.46 -29.37 10.87
N ARG A 243 4.17 -29.31 11.26
CA ARG A 243 3.39 -28.06 11.18
C ARG A 243 3.98 -26.95 12.06
N LEU A 244 4.51 -27.30 13.23
CA LEU A 244 5.08 -26.34 14.17
C LEU A 244 6.40 -25.79 13.63
N ASP A 245 7.31 -26.65 13.18
CA ASP A 245 8.62 -26.22 12.68
C ASP A 245 8.48 -25.35 11.44
N HIS A 246 7.61 -25.74 10.50
CA HIS A 246 7.33 -24.94 9.31
C HIS A 246 6.70 -23.59 9.64
N THR A 247 5.81 -23.53 10.63
CA THR A 247 5.21 -22.26 11.06
C THR A 247 6.26 -21.35 11.70
N LEU A 248 7.14 -21.91 12.54
CA LEU A 248 8.23 -21.15 13.15
C LEU A 248 9.22 -20.64 12.10
N GLU A 249 9.54 -21.43 11.09
CA GLU A 249 10.42 -21.01 9.99
C GLU A 249 9.76 -19.92 9.12
N ALA A 250 8.49 -20.13 8.74
CA ALA A 250 7.73 -19.20 7.90
C ALA A 250 7.62 -17.80 8.51
N PHE A 251 7.50 -17.69 9.83
CA PHE A 251 7.48 -16.40 10.53
C PHE A 251 8.88 -15.95 10.95
N GLY A 252 9.71 -16.86 11.45
CA GLY A 252 11.01 -16.57 12.04
C GLY A 252 12.00 -15.99 11.05
N LEU A 253 12.13 -16.60 9.87
CA LEU A 253 13.08 -16.14 8.85
C LEU A 253 12.73 -14.73 8.31
N PRO A 254 11.49 -14.44 7.87
CA PRO A 254 11.11 -13.09 7.44
C PRO A 254 11.29 -12.03 8.53
N LEU A 255 10.89 -12.33 9.77
CA LEU A 255 11.04 -11.38 10.88
C LEU A 255 12.51 -11.16 11.25
N LEU A 256 13.35 -12.19 11.19
CA LEU A 256 14.80 -12.04 11.37
C LEU A 256 15.40 -11.16 10.25
N GLY A 257 15.04 -11.43 8.99
CA GLY A 257 15.44 -10.61 7.86
C GLY A 257 15.00 -9.14 8.02
N PHE A 258 13.78 -8.92 8.53
CA PHE A 258 13.28 -7.59 8.87
C PHE A 258 14.16 -6.90 9.90
N LEU A 259 14.48 -7.57 10.99
CA LEU A 259 15.31 -7.03 12.08
C LEU A 259 16.72 -6.69 11.60
N LEU A 260 17.36 -7.56 10.82
CA LEU A 260 18.70 -7.32 10.27
C LEU A 260 18.71 -6.13 9.31
N SER A 261 17.74 -6.03 8.42
CA SER A 261 17.58 -4.88 7.52
C SER A 261 17.33 -3.59 8.30
N ALA A 262 16.46 -3.64 9.32
CA ALA A 262 16.16 -2.48 10.15
C ALA A 262 17.37 -2.03 10.98
N LEU A 263 18.19 -2.96 11.48
CA LEU A 263 19.44 -2.66 12.17
C LEU A 263 20.42 -1.95 11.23
N LEU A 264 20.59 -2.46 10.01
CA LEU A 264 21.43 -1.84 8.99
C LEU A 264 20.93 -0.43 8.63
N TYR A 265 19.61 -0.27 8.43
CA TYR A 265 19.01 1.04 8.16
C TYR A 265 19.30 2.04 9.28
N ASN A 266 19.09 1.65 10.53
CA ASN A 266 19.33 2.52 11.68
C ASN A 266 20.82 2.84 11.87
N LEU A 267 21.71 1.86 11.63
CA LEU A 267 23.16 2.10 11.65
C LEU A 267 23.55 3.13 10.59
N LEU A 268 23.09 2.95 9.35
CA LEU A 268 23.34 3.89 8.26
C LEU A 268 22.77 5.27 8.61
N ARG A 269 21.51 5.34 9.04
CA ARG A 269 20.83 6.59 9.36
C ARG A 269 21.48 7.37 10.49
N TYR A 270 21.80 6.72 11.61
CA TYR A 270 22.24 7.45 12.81
C TYR A 270 23.77 7.57 12.93
N ARG A 271 24.55 6.73 12.26
CA ARG A 271 26.02 6.75 12.37
C ARG A 271 26.73 7.20 11.10
N LEU A 272 26.27 6.77 9.92
CA LEU A 272 27.03 6.94 8.67
C LEU A 272 26.48 8.07 7.78
N LEU A 273 25.17 8.26 7.76
CA LEU A 273 24.44 9.12 6.83
C LEU A 273 23.33 9.94 7.52
N PRO A 274 23.62 10.71 8.60
CA PRO A 274 22.61 11.42 9.39
C PRO A 274 21.81 12.46 8.62
N ASN A 275 22.40 13.06 7.57
CA ASN A 275 21.75 14.12 6.79
C ASN A 275 21.00 13.59 5.55
N GLU A 276 21.11 12.29 5.25
CA GLU A 276 20.63 11.69 3.99
C GLU A 276 19.40 10.79 4.20
N GLY A 277 18.62 11.00 5.26
CA GLY A 277 17.47 10.14 5.62
C GLY A 277 16.46 9.93 4.47
N LYS A 278 16.18 10.99 3.69
CA LYS A 278 15.29 10.90 2.52
C LYS A 278 15.87 10.05 1.39
N ALA A 279 17.18 10.15 1.14
CA ALA A 279 17.88 9.33 0.15
C ALA A 279 17.99 7.87 0.61
N LEU A 280 18.33 7.64 1.88
CA LEU A 280 18.38 6.30 2.47
C LEU A 280 17.02 5.60 2.42
N GLY A 281 15.94 6.31 2.75
CA GLY A 281 14.59 5.78 2.60
C GLY A 281 14.24 5.42 1.15
N ARG A 282 14.72 6.18 0.15
CA ARG A 282 14.53 5.86 -1.28
C ARG A 282 15.31 4.62 -1.68
N LEU A 283 16.55 4.51 -1.22
CA LEU A 283 17.39 3.35 -1.45
C LEU A 283 16.73 2.09 -0.92
N PHE A 284 16.30 2.07 0.35
CA PHE A 284 15.66 0.90 0.94
C PHE A 284 14.33 0.55 0.27
N ALA A 285 13.51 1.55 -0.09
CA ALA A 285 12.29 1.30 -0.88
C ALA A 285 12.60 0.66 -2.24
N THR A 286 13.66 1.12 -2.92
CA THR A 286 14.12 0.59 -4.21
C THR A 286 14.64 -0.84 -4.06
N VAL A 287 15.48 -1.10 -3.05
CA VAL A 287 16.00 -2.45 -2.77
C VAL A 287 14.86 -3.41 -2.49
N ALA A 288 13.85 -3.01 -1.70
CA ALA A 288 12.70 -3.87 -1.41
C ALA A 288 11.97 -4.35 -2.68
N VAL A 289 11.65 -3.45 -3.62
CA VAL A 289 10.94 -3.84 -4.86
C VAL A 289 11.85 -4.58 -5.84
N VAL A 290 13.14 -4.23 -5.90
CA VAL A 290 14.13 -4.96 -6.72
C VAL A 290 14.29 -6.39 -6.22
N VAL A 291 14.48 -6.60 -4.92
CA VAL A 291 14.55 -7.94 -4.30
C VAL A 291 13.27 -8.71 -4.58
N TYR A 292 12.09 -8.08 -4.49
CA TYR A 292 10.83 -8.74 -4.81
C TYR A 292 10.82 -9.32 -6.24
N TYR A 293 11.11 -8.51 -7.26
CA TYR A 293 11.08 -8.97 -8.66
C TYR A 293 12.28 -9.83 -9.05
N TRP A 294 13.40 -9.72 -8.34
CA TRP A 294 14.57 -10.58 -8.52
C TRP A 294 14.22 -12.06 -8.37
N TYR A 295 13.41 -12.39 -7.37
CA TYR A 295 12.91 -13.74 -7.14
C TYR A 295 11.60 -13.99 -7.87
N ARG A 296 10.64 -13.06 -7.79
CA ARG A 296 9.27 -13.33 -8.24
C ARG A 296 9.17 -13.58 -9.74
N LEU A 297 9.85 -12.79 -10.56
CA LEU A 297 9.67 -12.84 -12.02
C LEU A 297 10.15 -14.17 -12.62
N PRO A 298 11.36 -14.69 -12.29
CA PRO A 298 11.76 -16.04 -12.67
C PRO A 298 10.82 -17.15 -12.18
N PHE A 299 10.31 -17.02 -10.95
CA PHE A 299 9.43 -18.04 -10.35
C PHE A 299 8.10 -18.15 -11.10
N LEU A 300 7.57 -17.03 -11.60
CA LEU A 300 6.32 -17.01 -12.38
C LEU A 300 6.42 -17.83 -13.69
N VAL A 301 7.61 -17.90 -14.28
CA VAL A 301 7.85 -18.58 -15.57
C VAL A 301 8.53 -19.95 -15.42
N GLY A 302 8.55 -20.50 -14.19
CA GLY A 302 8.99 -21.87 -13.89
C GLY A 302 10.43 -22.01 -13.37
N PHE A 303 11.22 -20.94 -13.31
CA PHE A 303 12.60 -20.98 -12.82
C PHE A 303 12.67 -20.75 -11.29
N SER A 304 12.12 -21.69 -10.53
CA SER A 304 12.16 -21.69 -9.05
C SER A 304 12.85 -22.95 -8.50
N PRO A 305 13.66 -22.85 -7.43
CA PRO A 305 14.19 -24.02 -6.72
C PRO A 305 13.09 -24.89 -6.10
N THR A 306 11.93 -24.30 -5.80
CA THR A 306 10.81 -24.93 -5.08
C THR A 306 9.60 -25.16 -5.97
N ALA A 307 9.80 -25.25 -7.30
CA ALA A 307 8.72 -25.51 -8.25
C ALA A 307 7.83 -26.69 -7.77
N PRO A 308 6.49 -26.56 -7.85
CA PRO A 308 5.72 -25.54 -8.57
C PRO A 308 5.35 -24.28 -7.76
N ASP A 309 5.97 -24.04 -6.59
CA ASP A 309 5.57 -22.94 -5.70
C ASP A 309 5.64 -21.57 -6.39
N GLY A 310 4.49 -20.90 -6.51
CA GLY A 310 4.40 -19.56 -7.07
C GLY A 310 4.52 -19.47 -8.60
N MET A 311 4.45 -20.58 -9.32
CA MET A 311 4.51 -20.63 -10.78
C MET A 311 3.17 -20.19 -11.42
N LEU A 312 3.25 -19.38 -12.47
CA LEU A 312 2.08 -19.00 -13.30
C LEU A 312 2.02 -19.85 -14.56
N VAL A 313 3.15 -20.00 -15.25
CA VAL A 313 3.29 -20.81 -16.47
C VAL A 313 4.67 -21.44 -16.49
N ASP A 314 4.77 -22.70 -16.91
CA ASP A 314 6.06 -23.35 -17.10
C ASP A 314 6.59 -23.03 -18.49
N LEU A 315 7.64 -22.20 -18.57
CA LEU A 315 8.33 -21.85 -19.80
C LEU A 315 9.76 -22.40 -19.83
N THR A 316 10.12 -23.32 -18.92
CA THR A 316 11.49 -23.84 -18.78
C THR A 316 11.97 -24.57 -20.03
N GLN A 317 11.05 -25.18 -20.79
CA GLN A 317 11.36 -25.86 -22.06
C GLN A 317 11.55 -24.88 -23.24
N TRP A 318 11.01 -23.67 -23.13
CA TRP A 318 10.98 -22.68 -24.23
C TRP A 318 11.99 -21.55 -24.03
N LEU A 319 12.39 -21.29 -22.78
CA LEU A 319 13.32 -20.24 -22.43
C LEU A 319 14.72 -20.82 -22.17
N PRO A 320 15.77 -20.17 -22.68
CA PRO A 320 17.14 -20.60 -22.43
C PRO A 320 17.52 -20.37 -20.96
N GLY A 321 18.50 -21.12 -20.45
CA GLY A 321 18.93 -21.04 -19.04
C GLY A 321 19.44 -19.66 -18.58
N TRP A 322 19.78 -18.75 -19.51
CA TRP A 322 20.16 -17.37 -19.19
C TRP A 322 18.96 -16.44 -18.98
N ALA A 323 17.75 -16.83 -19.42
CA ALA A 323 16.54 -16.01 -19.34
C ALA A 323 16.23 -15.46 -17.93
N PRO A 324 16.29 -16.24 -16.83
CA PRO A 324 16.03 -15.71 -15.50
C PRO A 324 17.04 -14.62 -15.08
N TYR A 325 18.30 -14.71 -15.53
CA TYR A 325 19.31 -13.68 -15.24
C TYR A 325 19.04 -12.39 -16.02
N LEU A 326 18.62 -12.49 -17.28
CA LEU A 326 18.22 -11.33 -18.07
C LEU A 326 17.00 -10.63 -17.45
N MET A 327 15.98 -11.39 -17.04
CA MET A 327 14.79 -10.86 -16.36
C MET A 327 15.15 -10.09 -15.10
N ARG A 328 16.03 -10.67 -14.26
CA ARG A 328 16.57 -10.02 -13.05
C ARG A 328 17.30 -8.73 -13.38
N ALA A 329 18.19 -8.73 -14.37
CA ALA A 329 18.97 -7.56 -14.75
C ALA A 329 18.07 -6.44 -15.29
N LEU A 330 17.21 -6.72 -16.27
CA LEU A 330 16.36 -5.71 -16.91
C LEU A 330 15.40 -5.06 -15.91
N THR A 331 14.74 -5.86 -15.07
CA THR A 331 13.81 -5.32 -14.05
C THR A 331 14.53 -4.52 -12.98
N SER A 332 15.70 -4.99 -12.51
CA SER A 332 16.49 -4.27 -11.51
C SER A 332 16.97 -2.93 -12.05
N ILE A 333 17.50 -2.90 -13.27
CA ILE A 333 17.95 -1.68 -13.94
C ILE A 333 16.78 -0.70 -14.10
N LEU A 334 15.64 -1.15 -14.62
CA LEU A 334 14.45 -0.31 -14.78
C LEU A 334 14.01 0.32 -13.45
N LEU A 335 13.88 -0.48 -12.39
CA LEU A 335 13.41 -0.01 -11.09
C LEU A 335 14.39 0.94 -10.41
N VAL A 336 15.70 0.67 -10.51
CA VAL A 336 16.75 1.55 -9.98
C VAL A 336 16.77 2.89 -10.72
N LEU A 337 16.74 2.86 -12.06
CA LEU A 337 16.70 4.07 -12.87
C LEU A 337 15.41 4.88 -12.64
N TRP A 338 14.30 4.23 -12.29
CA TRP A 338 13.04 4.90 -12.02
C TRP A 338 12.99 5.55 -10.63
N LEU A 339 13.33 4.80 -9.57
CA LEU A 339 13.07 5.16 -8.17
C LEU A 339 14.23 5.90 -7.47
N LEU A 340 15.47 5.68 -7.91
CA LEU A 340 16.65 6.23 -7.23
C LEU A 340 16.91 7.71 -7.54
N PRO A 341 16.72 8.22 -8.78
CA PRO A 341 16.96 9.64 -9.08
C PRO A 341 16.17 10.59 -8.18
N HIS A 342 16.77 11.75 -7.89
CA HIS A 342 16.15 12.79 -7.08
C HIS A 342 15.43 13.78 -7.99
N GLU A 343 14.11 13.87 -7.89
CA GLU A 343 13.34 14.89 -8.62
C GLU A 343 12.94 16.05 -7.72
N ARG A 344 13.14 17.26 -8.26
CA ARG A 344 12.61 18.53 -7.73
C ARG A 344 11.20 18.72 -8.31
N GLY A 345 10.21 18.91 -7.43
CA GLY A 345 8.81 19.11 -7.82
C GLY A 345 8.03 17.81 -7.99
N GLN A 346 7.42 17.32 -6.91
CA GLN A 346 6.65 16.08 -6.95
C GLN A 346 5.23 16.33 -7.43
N ARG A 347 4.84 15.63 -8.49
CA ARG A 347 3.46 15.56 -8.97
C ARG A 347 2.55 14.86 -7.95
N PRO A 348 1.35 15.39 -7.66
CA PRO A 348 0.37 14.65 -6.85
C PRO A 348 -0.06 13.37 -7.57
N TRP A 349 -0.40 12.32 -6.83
CA TRP A 349 -0.91 11.08 -7.44
C TRP A 349 -2.34 11.24 -7.96
N LEU A 350 -3.11 12.06 -7.24
CA LEU A 350 -4.54 12.22 -7.44
C LEU A 350 -4.87 13.70 -7.41
N VAL A 351 -5.72 14.12 -8.34
CA VAL A 351 -6.36 15.44 -8.28
C VAL A 351 -7.38 15.42 -7.15
N ARG A 352 -7.19 16.31 -6.17
CA ARG A 352 -8.11 16.46 -5.04
C ARG A 352 -9.43 17.05 -5.55
N PRO A 353 -10.59 16.49 -5.16
CA PRO A 353 -11.87 17.11 -5.46
C PRO A 353 -12.03 18.44 -4.69
N PRO A 354 -12.90 19.36 -5.16
CA PRO A 354 -13.16 20.62 -4.47
C PRO A 354 -13.64 20.38 -3.04
N TYR A 355 -13.36 21.32 -2.14
CA TYR A 355 -13.87 21.27 -0.77
C TYR A 355 -15.39 21.28 -0.76
N SER A 356 -16.01 20.49 0.10
CA SER A 356 -17.44 20.64 0.38
C SER A 356 -17.64 21.99 1.09
N TYR A 357 -18.08 23.00 0.36
CA TYR A 357 -18.45 24.30 0.90
C TYR A 357 -19.77 24.18 1.68
N GLU A 358 -19.79 23.41 2.78
CA GLU A 358 -20.93 23.34 3.69
C GLU A 358 -20.52 22.72 5.05
N ARG A 359 -20.04 23.60 5.93
CA ARG A 359 -20.59 23.76 7.29
C ARG A 359 -20.11 25.10 7.84
N GLY A 360 -20.99 26.09 7.80
CA GLY A 360 -20.85 27.27 8.65
C GLY A 360 -20.90 26.86 10.14
N THR A 361 -20.39 27.78 10.97
CA THR A 361 -20.40 27.83 12.44
C THR A 361 -19.43 26.91 13.20
N SER A 362 -18.18 27.34 13.27
CA SER A 362 -17.70 27.79 14.58
C SER A 362 -17.10 29.17 14.40
N ALA A 363 -17.70 30.13 15.09
CA ALA A 363 -17.26 31.50 15.12
C ALA A 363 -15.76 31.57 15.42
N ALA A 364 -15.11 32.52 14.77
CA ALA A 364 -13.87 33.07 15.26
C ALA A 364 -14.03 33.39 16.76
N HIS A 365 -13.39 32.60 17.63
CA HIS A 365 -12.90 33.16 18.88
C HIS A 365 -11.70 34.02 18.52
N LEU A 366 -11.98 35.25 18.12
CA LEU A 366 -11.07 36.36 18.37
C LEU A 366 -10.89 36.44 19.90
N PRO A 367 -9.66 36.49 20.43
CA PRO A 367 -9.45 36.81 21.82
C PRO A 367 -10.00 38.22 22.09
N PRO A 368 -10.71 38.45 23.22
CA PRO A 368 -11.07 39.80 23.61
C PRO A 368 -9.79 40.60 23.83
N THR A 369 -9.74 41.77 23.19
CA THR A 369 -8.80 42.87 23.46
C THR A 369 -8.84 43.31 24.91
#